data_AF-A0A2M9PGN2-F1
#
_entry.id   AF-A0A2M9PGN2-F1
#
_cell.length_a   1.000
_cell.length_b   1.000
_cell.length_c   1.000
_cell.angle_alpha   90.00
_cell.angle_beta   90.00
_cell.angle_gamma   90.00
#
_symmetry.space_group_name_H-M   'P 1'
#
loop_
_entity.id
_entity.type
_entity.pdbx_description
1 polymer ?
#
loop_
_entity_poly.entity_id
_entity_poly.type
_entity_poly.pdbx_seq_one_letter_code
_entity_poly.pdbx_strand_id
1 'polypeptide(L)' 'MFLVCGEALFDFFLEGEAGPASATFAARVGGSPFNVAMGLARLGKSSGLLTGLSDDMLGRRVGQVLAAEGVS' A
#
# COMPACT_ATOMS: atom_id res chain seq x y z
N MET A 1 3.10 11.17 -17.64
CA MET A 1 2.50 10.15 -16.74
C MET A 1 3.55 9.07 -16.52
N PHE A 2 3.80 8.69 -15.27
CA PHE A 2 4.74 7.62 -14.90
C PHE A 2 3.97 6.34 -14.58
N LEU A 3 4.28 5.24 -15.26
CA LEU A 3 3.75 3.93 -14.90
C LEU A 3 4.80 3.19 -14.07
N VAL A 4 4.48 2.91 -12.82
CA VAL A 4 5.30 2.11 -11.93
C VAL A 4 4.78 0.68 -11.97
N CYS A 5 5.67 -0.31 -12.05
CA CYS A 5 5.30 -1.72 -12.13
C CYS A 5 5.96 -2.51 -10.99
N GLY A 6 5.18 -3.26 -10.23
CA GLY A 6 5.70 -4.12 -9.16
C GLY A 6 4.70 -4.32 -8.03
N GLU A 7 5.14 -4.73 -6.84
CA GLU A 7 4.23 -5.08 -5.74
C GLU A 7 3.58 -3.89 -5.02
N ALA A 8 2.42 -4.18 -4.42
CA ALA A 8 1.80 -3.42 -3.35
C ALA A 8 1.40 -4.39 -2.23
N LEU A 9 1.67 -4.05 -0.98
CA LEU A 9 1.52 -4.96 0.16
C LEU A 9 1.08 -4.23 1.42
N PHE A 10 0.84 -4.99 2.48
CA PHE A 10 0.74 -4.45 3.83
C PHE A 10 1.98 -4.82 4.64
N ASP A 11 2.62 -3.82 5.21
CA ASP A 11 3.64 -3.97 6.23
C ASP A 11 2.96 -4.03 7.60
N PHE A 12 3.18 -5.12 8.33
CA PHE A 12 2.65 -5.33 9.67
C PHE A 12 3.73 -5.00 10.70
N PHE A 13 3.51 -3.94 11.46
CA PHE A 13 4.39 -3.50 12.54
C PHE A 13 3.80 -3.96 13.87
N LEU A 14 4.60 -4.67 14.67
CA LEU A 14 4.20 -5.08 16.01
C LEU A 14 4.07 -3.85 16.92
N GLU A 15 2.88 -3.61 17.47
CA GLU A 15 2.64 -2.52 18.43
C GLU A 15 2.68 -2.99 19.88
N GLY A 16 2.37 -4.25 20.13
CA GLY A 16 2.44 -4.81 21.47
C GLY A 16 2.08 -6.29 21.51
N GLU A 17 2.61 -6.98 22.51
CA GLU A 17 2.33 -8.38 22.79
C GLU A 17 1.43 -8.50 24.03
N ALA A 18 0.43 -9.38 23.96
CA ALA A 18 -0.44 -9.76 25.07
C ALA A 18 -0.17 -11.22 25.47
N GLY A 19 1.09 -11.65 25.37
CA GLY A 19 1.55 -13.02 25.63
C GLY A 19 1.83 -13.84 24.35
N PRO A 20 2.27 -15.09 24.49
CA PRO A 20 2.82 -15.88 23.38
C PRO A 20 1.80 -16.27 22.29
N ALA A 21 0.51 -16.05 22.52
CA ALA A 21 -0.56 -16.39 21.58
C ALA A 21 -1.29 -15.16 21.01
N SER A 22 -0.94 -13.94 21.42
CA SER A 22 -1.67 -12.73 21.02
C SER A 22 -0.76 -11.52 20.88
N ALA A 23 -0.86 -10.84 19.75
CA ALA A 23 -0.15 -9.61 19.45
C ALA A 23 -1.03 -8.65 18.66
N THR A 24 -0.82 -7.36 18.87
CA THR A 24 -1.46 -6.27 18.12
C THR A 24 -0.50 -5.76 17.07
N PHE A 25 -0.97 -5.65 15.83
CA PHE A 25 -0.19 -5.13 14.72
C PHE A 25 -0.86 -3.90 14.11
N ALA A 26 -0.06 -2.87 13.86
CA ALA A 26 -0.42 -1.81 12.92
C ALA A 26 -0.08 -2.25 11.51
N ALA A 27 -1.12 -2.45 10.70
CA ALA A 27 -0.98 -2.71 9.27
C ALA A 27 -0.93 -1.38 8.50
N ARG A 28 0.11 -1.16 7.70
CA ARG A 28 0.28 0.00 6.82
C ARG A 28 0.40 -0.47 5.38
N VAL A 29 -0.25 0.21 4.43
CA VAL A 29 -0.02 -0.07 3.00
C VAL A 29 1.40 0.36 2.64
N GLY A 30 2.11 -0.48 1.89
CA GLY A 30 3.50 -0.30 1.52
C GLY A 30 3.89 -1.07 0.26
N GLY A 31 5.18 -1.34 0.13
CA GLY A 31 5.81 -1.85 -1.10
C GLY A 31 6.64 -0.77 -1.80
N SER A 32 7.84 -1.12 -2.29
CA SER A 32 8.73 -0.14 -2.93
C SER A 32 8.09 0.50 -4.18
N PRO A 33 7.50 -0.28 -5.11
CA PRO A 33 6.82 0.27 -6.29
C PRO A 33 5.60 1.12 -5.91
N PHE A 34 4.78 0.64 -4.98
CA PHE A 34 3.66 1.40 -4.41
C PHE A 34 4.10 2.77 -3.87
N ASN A 35 5.13 2.79 -3.02
CA ASN A 35 5.63 4.02 -2.41
C ASN A 35 6.19 5.02 -3.44
N VAL A 36 6.81 4.54 -4.51
CA VAL A 36 7.28 5.39 -5.62
C VAL A 36 6.10 6.05 -6.34
N ALA A 37 5.04 5.29 -6.66
CA ALA A 37 3.84 5.85 -7.29
C ALA A 37 3.19 6.93 -6.40
N MET A 38 3.01 6.63 -5.12
CA MET A 38 2.49 7.59 -4.12
C MET A 38 3.36 8.86 -4.03
N GLY A 39 4.68 8.69 -3.98
CA GLY A 39 5.62 9.82 -3.94
C GLY A 39 5.53 10.70 -5.19
N LEU A 40 5.44 10.10 -6.37
CA LEU A 40 5.26 10.83 -7.64
C LEU A 40 3.95 11.64 -7.64
N ALA A 41 2.84 11.04 -7.20
CA ALA A 41 1.55 11.73 -7.07
C ALA A 41 1.64 12.94 -6.13
N ARG A 42 2.24 12.77 -4.94
CA ARG A 42 2.43 13.84 -3.95
C ARG A 42 3.32 14.98 -4.44
N LEU A 43 4.28 14.68 -5.33
CA LEU A 43 5.13 15.68 -5.99
C LEU A 43 4.44 16.35 -7.20
N GLY A 44 3.14 16.14 -7.39
CA GLY A 44 2.35 16.74 -8.45
C GLY A 44 2.58 16.12 -9.82
N LYS A 45 3.10 14.89 -9.88
CA LYS A 45 3.28 14.15 -11.14
C LYS A 45 2.14 13.14 -11.31
N SER A 46 1.55 13.10 -12.51
CA SER A 46 0.63 12.03 -12.87
C SER A 46 1.36 10.68 -12.84
N SER A 47 0.85 9.74 -12.05
CA SER A 47 1.41 8.41 -11.86
C SER A 47 0.33 7.33 -11.81
N GLY A 48 0.72 6.11 -12.16
CA GLY A 48 -0.09 4.92 -12.01
C GLY A 48 0.73 3.71 -11.56
N LEU A 49 0.05 2.70 -11.03
CA LEU A 49 0.67 1.48 -10.52
C LEU A 49 0.08 0.24 -11.21
N LEU A 50 0.88 -0.44 -12.03
CA LEU A 50 0.57 -1.76 -12.55
C LEU A 50 1.03 -2.82 -11.54
N THR A 51 0.08 -3.42 -10.84
CA THR A 51 0.34 -4.42 -9.79
C THR A 51 -0.76 -5.49 -9.75
N GLY A 52 -0.46 -6.62 -9.11
CA GLY A 52 -1.47 -7.60 -8.75
C GLY A 52 -2.09 -7.24 -7.40
N LEU A 53 -3.40 -7.03 -7.36
CA LEU A 53 -4.14 -6.84 -6.10
C LEU A 53 -5.04 -8.04 -5.85
N SER A 54 -5.03 -8.51 -4.60
CA SER A 54 -6.03 -9.46 -4.12
C SER A 54 -7.44 -8.85 -4.20
N ASP A 55 -8.45 -9.69 -4.39
CA ASP A 55 -9.85 -9.27 -4.33
C ASP A 55 -10.41 -9.24 -2.90
N ASP A 56 -9.59 -9.60 -1.90
CA ASP A 56 -9.96 -9.62 -0.49
C ASP A 56 -10.06 -8.23 0.17
N MET A 57 -10.28 -8.23 1.48
CA MET A 57 -10.43 -7.01 2.28
C MET A 57 -9.16 -6.14 2.32
N LEU A 58 -7.96 -6.73 2.32
CA LEU A 58 -6.70 -5.97 2.27
C LEU A 58 -6.45 -5.43 0.85
N GLY A 59 -6.59 -6.25 -0.18
CA GLY A 59 -6.38 -5.80 -1.56
C GLY A 59 -7.31 -4.65 -1.96
N ARG A 60 -8.59 -4.71 -1.55
CA ARG A 60 -9.53 -3.58 -1.72
C ARG A 60 -9.09 -2.32 -0.99
N ARG A 61 -8.50 -2.42 0.21
CA ARG A 61 -7.97 -1.26 0.94
C ARG A 61 -6.76 -0.64 0.23
N VAL A 62 -5.88 -1.43 -0.36
CA VAL A 62 -4.77 -0.91 -1.18
C VAL A 62 -5.32 -0.06 -2.34
N GLY A 63 -6.30 -0.59 -3.08
CA GLY A 63 -6.95 0.14 -4.17
C GLY A 63 -7.60 1.45 -3.72
N GLN A 64 -8.24 1.48 -2.55
CA GLN A 64 -8.81 2.70 -1.96
C GLN A 64 -7.74 3.75 -1.63
N VAL A 65 -6.59 3.33 -1.11
CA VAL A 65 -5.49 4.24 -0.80
C VAL A 65 -4.90 4.85 -2.08
N LEU A 66 -4.69 4.04 -3.12
CA LEU A 66 -4.23 4.52 -4.43
C LEU A 66 -5.19 5.57 -5.01
N ALA A 67 -6.50 5.25 -5.01
CA ALA A 67 -7.53 6.15 -5.52
C ALA A 67 -7.60 7.46 -4.73
N ALA A 68 -7.47 7.42 -3.40
CA ALA A 68 -7.46 8.60 -2.55
C ALA A 68 -6.25 9.52 -2.80
N GLU A 69 -5.11 8.95 -3.20
CA GLU A 69 -3.90 9.71 -3.56
C GLU A 69 -3.89 10.16 -5.04
N GLY A 70 -4.89 9.75 -5.84
CA GLY A 70 -4.95 10.07 -7.26
C GLY A 70 -3.94 9.28 -8.12
N VAL A 71 -3.50 8.11 -7.64
CA VAL A 71 -2.70 7.15 -8.42
C VAL A 71 -3.66 6.24 -9.19
N SER A 72 -3.45 6.13 -10.50
CA SER A 72 -4.28 5.29 -11.40
C SER A 72 -3.88 3.82 -11.40
#